data_AF-A0A662IAZ4-F1
#
_entry.id   AF-A0A662IAZ4-F1
#
_cell.length_a   1.000
_cell.length_b   1.000
_cell.length_c   1.000
_cell.angle_alpha   90.00
_cell.angle_beta   90.00
_cell.angle_gamma   90.00
#
_symmetry.space_group_name_H-M   'P 1'
#
loop_
_entity.id
_entity.type
_entity.pdbx_description
1 polymer ?
#
loop_
_entity_poly.entity_id
_entity_poly.type
_entity_poly.pdbx_seq_one_letter_code
_entity_poly.pdbx_strand_id
1 'polypeptide(L)'
;MIPHSLLSLCNSLLLIPSALLYRDLIDGAPAYAMGLVGDAYALILMGLLIATYIALNVIRFYFYSNYYWRCIGSEAARDLSLQLYERIARLPLKDYRSAEEYVARLATDCDKFANFALGFTSGVALALIRLLVRGYVLFSLSPHLLAMLMAAVPAYLLVYRRHVNALADTAEMEGRVWGGFVNSLMEFLGNILLIKERGALDSSKRMLASRLRSQLEYQRRILRIVGKNGLINSMMSDLTPIGLLALGS
;
A
#
# COMPACT_ATOMS: atom_id res chain seq x y z
N MET A 1 -4.49 18.70 -19.92
CA MET A 1 -4.14 17.63 -18.97
C MET A 1 -5.08 17.75 -17.78
N ILE A 2 -5.96 16.77 -17.56
CA ILE A 2 -6.86 16.79 -16.40
C ILE A 2 -6.04 16.30 -15.18
N PRO A 3 -5.98 17.04 -14.08
CA PRO A 3 -5.26 16.60 -12.89
C PRO A 3 -5.77 15.24 -12.40
N HIS A 4 -4.87 14.28 -12.15
CA HIS A 4 -5.22 12.94 -11.64
C HIS A 4 -6.03 12.98 -10.33
N SER A 5 -5.86 14.04 -9.53
CA SER A 5 -6.67 14.32 -8.34
C SER A 5 -8.14 14.60 -8.67
N LEU A 6 -8.42 15.34 -9.74
CA LEU A 6 -9.77 15.61 -10.23
C LEU A 6 -10.45 14.35 -10.74
N LEU A 7 -9.75 13.50 -11.49
CA LEU A 7 -10.31 12.22 -11.93
C LEU A 7 -10.62 11.26 -10.78
N SER A 8 -9.82 11.27 -9.71
CA SER A 8 -10.12 10.44 -8.54
C SER A 8 -11.25 10.98 -7.67
N LEU A 9 -11.40 12.32 -7.61
CA LEU A 9 -12.58 12.93 -7.02
C LEU A 9 -13.81 12.51 -7.82
N CYS A 10 -13.76 12.56 -9.16
CA CYS A 10 -14.84 12.06 -10.03
C CYS A 10 -15.15 10.58 -9.78
N ASN A 11 -14.14 9.72 -9.67
CA ASN A 11 -14.33 8.29 -9.36
C ASN A 11 -15.01 8.08 -8.00
N SER A 12 -14.64 8.87 -7.00
CA SER A 12 -15.24 8.79 -5.66
C SER A 12 -16.66 9.36 -5.67
N LEU A 13 -16.91 10.42 -6.42
CA LEU A 13 -18.24 11.03 -6.60
C LEU A 13 -19.19 10.12 -7.37
N LEU A 14 -18.70 9.34 -8.34
CA LEU A 14 -19.46 8.33 -9.09
C LEU A 14 -19.97 7.18 -8.20
N LEU A 15 -19.41 7.00 -7.00
CA LEU A 15 -19.90 6.02 -6.03
C LEU A 15 -21.28 6.42 -5.47
N ILE A 16 -21.57 7.73 -5.36
CA ILE A 16 -22.83 8.25 -4.83
C ILE A 16 -24.02 7.85 -5.69
N PRO A 17 -24.07 8.16 -7.01
CA PRO A 17 -25.18 7.73 -7.86
C PRO A 17 -25.27 6.20 -7.95
N SER A 18 -24.14 5.47 -7.95
CA SER A 18 -24.19 4.00 -7.94
C SER A 18 -24.95 3.44 -6.72
N ALA A 19 -24.69 3.99 -5.53
CA ALA A 19 -25.33 3.53 -4.30
C ALA A 19 -26.83 3.86 -4.24
N LEU A 20 -27.22 5.01 -4.79
CA LEU A 20 -28.63 5.40 -4.91
C LEU A 20 -29.37 4.51 -5.91
N LEU A 21 -28.76 4.19 -7.05
CA LEU A 21 -29.35 3.27 -8.04
C LEU A 21 -29.52 1.86 -7.48
N TYR A 22 -28.58 1.37 -6.67
CA TYR A 22 -28.76 0.10 -5.97
C TYR A 22 -29.93 0.14 -4.98
N ARG A 23 -30.09 1.23 -4.24
CA ARG A 23 -31.24 1.42 -3.34
C ARG A 23 -32.55 1.39 -4.13
N ASP A 24 -32.68 2.20 -5.17
CA ASP A 24 -33.91 2.32 -5.95
C ASP A 24 -34.27 0.98 -6.64
N LEU A 25 -33.26 0.21 -7.05
CA LEU A 25 -33.46 -1.14 -7.59
C LEU A 25 -33.95 -2.13 -6.51
N ILE A 26 -33.39 -2.08 -5.30
CA ILE A 26 -33.75 -2.98 -4.19
C ILE A 26 -35.12 -2.62 -3.62
N ASP A 27 -35.38 -1.34 -3.36
CA ASP A 27 -36.66 -0.85 -2.82
C ASP A 27 -37.79 -1.03 -3.85
N GLY A 28 -37.48 -0.96 -5.15
CA GLY A 28 -38.41 -1.24 -6.25
C GLY A 28 -38.59 -2.72 -6.58
N ALA A 29 -37.68 -3.61 -6.18
CA ALA A 29 -37.72 -5.06 -6.41
C ALA A 29 -39.09 -5.72 -6.16
N PRO A 30 -39.78 -5.47 -5.03
CA PRO A 30 -41.11 -6.04 -4.80
C PRO A 30 -42.17 -5.53 -5.79
N ALA A 31 -42.08 -4.28 -6.23
CA ALA A 31 -43.01 -3.70 -7.19
C ALA A 31 -42.77 -4.20 -8.63
N TYR A 32 -41.52 -4.48 -9.00
CA TYR A 32 -41.17 -5.15 -10.27
C TYR A 32 -41.65 -6.61 -10.27
N ALA A 33 -41.48 -7.33 -9.15
CA ALA A 33 -41.92 -8.72 -9.01
C ALA A 33 -43.46 -8.87 -9.07
N MET A 34 -44.19 -7.84 -8.68
CA MET A 34 -45.66 -7.76 -8.77
C MET A 34 -46.17 -7.18 -10.10
N GLY A 35 -45.28 -6.81 -11.05
CA GLY A 35 -45.66 -6.29 -12.37
C GLY A 35 -46.30 -4.89 -12.36
N LEU A 36 -46.17 -4.14 -11.26
CA LEU A 36 -46.78 -2.81 -11.06
C LEU A 36 -45.97 -1.67 -11.72
N VAL A 37 -44.71 -1.94 -12.06
CA VAL A 37 -43.78 -0.97 -12.68
C VAL A 37 -43.33 -1.53 -14.02
N GLY A 38 -43.35 -0.70 -15.07
CA GLY A 38 -43.04 -1.15 -16.44
C GLY A 38 -41.62 -1.69 -16.59
N ASP A 39 -41.48 -2.84 -17.26
CA ASP A 39 -40.20 -3.54 -17.53
C ASP A 39 -39.11 -2.63 -18.14
N ALA A 40 -39.52 -1.59 -18.88
CA ALA A 40 -38.62 -0.59 -19.45
C ALA A 40 -37.83 0.20 -18.39
N TYR A 41 -38.42 0.52 -17.23
CA TYR A 41 -37.75 1.27 -16.16
C TYR A 41 -36.68 0.42 -15.48
N ALA A 42 -36.95 -0.86 -15.25
CA ALA A 42 -35.97 -1.81 -14.71
C ALA A 42 -34.77 -2.02 -15.65
N LEU A 43 -35.03 -2.11 -16.97
CA LEU A 43 -33.98 -2.21 -17.99
C LEU A 43 -33.10 -0.95 -18.06
N ILE A 44 -33.69 0.24 -17.92
CA ILE A 44 -32.95 1.51 -17.89
C ILE A 44 -32.06 1.58 -16.64
N LEU A 45 -32.59 1.22 -15.47
CA LEU A 45 -31.83 1.15 -14.21
C LEU A 45 -30.66 0.18 -14.30
N MET A 46 -30.89 -1.02 -14.86
CA MET A 46 -29.85 -2.03 -15.03
C MET A 46 -28.78 -1.56 -16.02
N GLY A 47 -29.18 -0.94 -17.14
CA GLY A 47 -28.26 -0.35 -18.11
C GLY A 47 -27.40 0.75 -17.50
N LEU A 48 -27.98 1.60 -16.65
CA LEU A 48 -27.28 2.70 -15.99
C LEU A 48 -26.31 2.20 -14.91
N LEU A 49 -26.65 1.12 -14.20
CA LEU A 49 -25.75 0.41 -13.28
C LEU A 49 -24.56 -0.21 -14.00
N ILE A 50 -24.78 -0.86 -15.14
CA ILE A 50 -23.68 -1.44 -15.95
C ILE A 50 -22.78 -0.33 -16.48
N ALA A 51 -23.35 0.77 -16.99
CA ALA A 51 -22.59 1.92 -17.48
C ALA A 51 -21.74 2.56 -16.36
N THR A 52 -22.30 2.76 -15.17
CA THR A 52 -21.55 3.29 -14.02
C THR A 52 -20.48 2.32 -13.55
N TYR A 53 -20.75 1.01 -13.52
CA TYR A 53 -19.75 0.00 -13.18
C TYR A 53 -18.56 -0.03 -14.15
N ILE A 54 -18.84 0.03 -15.46
CA ILE A 54 -17.79 0.10 -16.49
C ILE A 54 -17.00 1.40 -16.33
N ALA A 55 -17.66 2.55 -16.17
CA ALA A 55 -16.99 3.83 -15.95
C ALA A 55 -16.06 3.79 -14.73
N LEU A 56 -16.54 3.27 -13.60
CA LEU A 56 -15.73 3.11 -12.38
C LEU A 56 -14.51 2.19 -12.61
N ASN A 57 -14.68 1.08 -13.32
CA ASN A 57 -13.56 0.15 -13.56
C ASN A 57 -12.54 0.68 -14.57
N VAL A 58 -13.01 1.36 -15.63
CA VAL A 58 -12.11 2.02 -16.59
C VAL A 58 -11.33 3.13 -15.90
N ILE A 59 -11.99 3.97 -15.10
CA ILE A 59 -11.31 5.02 -14.33
C ILE A 59 -10.34 4.39 -13.32
N ARG A 60 -10.72 3.32 -12.61
CA ARG A 60 -9.81 2.60 -11.70
C ARG A 60 -8.62 1.99 -12.43
N PHE A 61 -8.81 1.41 -13.61
CA PHE A 61 -7.74 0.84 -14.41
C PHE A 61 -6.74 1.92 -14.85
N TYR A 62 -7.25 3.06 -15.35
CA TYR A 62 -6.43 4.24 -15.63
C TYR A 62 -5.75 4.80 -14.38
N PHE A 63 -6.38 4.68 -13.21
CA PHE A 63 -5.82 5.13 -11.94
C PHE A 63 -4.70 4.21 -11.41
N TYR A 64 -4.84 2.90 -11.61
CA TYR A 64 -3.81 1.91 -11.27
C TYR A 64 -2.63 1.92 -12.24
N SER A 65 -2.72 2.67 -13.34
CA SER A 65 -1.54 3.14 -14.08
C SER A 65 -0.75 4.09 -13.18
N ASN A 66 0.00 3.50 -12.24
CA ASN A 66 0.92 4.12 -11.28
C ASN A 66 2.03 4.95 -11.93
N TYR A 67 1.98 5.17 -13.25
CA TYR A 67 3.01 5.77 -14.06
C TYR A 67 3.32 7.20 -13.60
N TYR A 68 2.30 8.06 -13.49
CA TYR A 68 2.52 9.47 -13.12
C TYR A 68 3.03 9.66 -11.70
N TRP A 69 2.45 8.93 -10.74
CA TRP A 69 2.95 8.97 -9.37
C TRP A 69 4.38 8.47 -9.33
N ARG A 70 4.69 7.31 -9.94
CA ARG A 70 6.05 6.77 -10.00
C ARG A 70 7.05 7.76 -10.59
N CYS A 71 6.70 8.48 -11.66
CA CYS A 71 7.54 9.54 -12.21
C CYS A 71 7.81 10.64 -11.18
N ILE A 72 6.77 11.21 -10.56
CA ILE A 72 6.90 12.26 -9.54
C ILE A 72 7.73 11.77 -8.34
N GLY A 73 7.47 10.55 -7.86
CA GLY A 73 8.23 9.94 -6.76
C GLY A 73 9.70 9.74 -7.12
N SER A 74 9.99 9.32 -8.36
CA SER A 74 11.36 9.14 -8.83
C SER A 74 12.12 10.45 -8.99
N GLU A 75 11.45 11.53 -9.43
CA GLU A 75 12.02 12.87 -9.50
C GLU A 75 12.33 13.41 -8.10
N ALA A 76 11.39 13.25 -7.15
CA ALA A 76 11.62 13.61 -5.76
C ALA A 76 12.76 12.80 -5.12
N ALA A 77 12.89 11.51 -5.45
CA ALA A 77 13.99 10.66 -4.99
C ALA A 77 15.35 11.18 -5.48
N ARG A 78 15.41 11.59 -6.75
CA ARG A 78 16.61 12.14 -7.37
C ARG A 78 17.03 13.43 -6.67
N ASP A 79 16.10 14.35 -6.47
CA ASP A 79 16.40 15.65 -5.84
C ASP A 79 16.81 15.48 -4.37
N LEU A 80 16.19 14.55 -3.65
CA LEU A 80 16.61 14.18 -2.29
C LEU A 80 18.01 13.57 -2.27
N SER A 81 18.33 12.70 -3.22
CA SER A 81 19.66 12.07 -3.35
C SER A 81 20.75 13.12 -3.58
N LEU A 82 20.48 14.13 -4.42
CA LEU A 82 21.39 15.24 -4.68
C LEU A 82 21.63 16.08 -3.43
N GLN A 83 20.57 16.42 -2.69
CA GLN A 83 20.69 17.18 -1.44
C GLN A 83 21.44 16.43 -0.35
N LEU A 84 21.22 15.11 -0.24
CA LEU A 84 21.93 14.28 0.72
C LEU A 84 23.42 14.20 0.36
N TYR A 85 23.74 14.03 -0.92
CA TYR A 85 25.12 14.03 -1.42
C TYR A 85 25.83 15.34 -1.11
N GLU A 86 25.21 16.49 -1.39
CA GLU A 86 25.80 17.80 -1.05
C GLU A 86 26.05 17.96 0.44
N ARG A 87 25.14 17.48 1.30
CA ARG A 87 25.34 17.51 2.75
C ARG A 87 26.50 16.63 3.19
N ILE A 88 26.60 15.42 2.66
CA ILE A 88 27.70 14.48 2.95
C ILE A 88 29.03 15.06 2.49
N ALA A 89 29.09 15.66 1.30
CA ALA A 89 30.29 16.28 0.76
C ALA A 89 30.79 17.50 1.57
N ARG A 90 29.90 18.17 2.32
CA ARG A 90 30.22 19.32 3.17
C ARG A 90 30.47 18.96 4.65
N LEU A 91 30.35 17.69 5.03
CA LEU A 91 30.56 17.27 6.42
C LEU A 91 32.06 17.34 6.80
N PRO A 92 32.40 17.86 7.99
CA PRO A 92 33.77 17.87 8.48
C PRO A 92 34.30 16.45 8.70
N LEU A 93 35.59 16.22 8.42
CA LEU A 93 36.27 14.92 8.53
C LEU A 93 36.11 14.22 9.89
N LYS A 94 35.82 14.97 10.96
CA LYS A 94 35.54 14.46 12.31
C LYS A 94 34.28 13.59 12.37
N ASP A 95 33.27 13.91 11.57
CA ASP A 95 31.97 13.22 11.58
C ASP A 95 31.84 12.23 10.41
N TYR A 96 32.93 12.03 9.66
CA TYR A 96 32.98 11.14 8.51
C TYR A 96 32.96 9.68 8.98
N ARG A 97 31.83 8.99 8.74
CA ARG A 97 31.74 7.52 8.83
C ARG A 97 32.30 6.86 7.57
N SER A 98 32.29 5.52 7.50
CA SER A 98 32.76 4.83 6.30
C SER A 98 31.94 5.24 5.05
N ALA A 99 32.62 5.38 3.91
CA ALA A 99 31.98 5.68 2.64
C ALA A 99 30.88 4.66 2.28
N GLU A 100 31.05 3.41 2.73
CA GLU A 100 30.12 2.30 2.54
C GLU A 100 28.76 2.54 3.22
N GLU A 101 28.76 3.08 4.45
CA GLU A 101 27.52 3.38 5.16
C GLU A 101 26.75 4.53 4.48
N TYR A 102 27.45 5.52 3.95
CA TYR A 102 26.83 6.62 3.20
C TYR A 102 26.25 6.18 1.87
N VAL A 103 26.96 5.34 1.10
CA VAL A 103 26.46 4.80 -0.17
C VAL A 103 25.23 3.92 0.06
N ALA A 104 25.26 3.07 1.09
CA ALA A 104 24.10 2.25 1.46
C ALA A 104 22.90 3.11 1.88
N ARG A 105 23.10 4.16 2.69
CA ARG A 105 22.01 5.09 3.06
C ARG A 105 21.48 5.86 1.85
N LEU A 106 22.34 6.38 0.98
CA LEU A 106 21.94 7.13 -0.20
C LEU A 106 21.07 6.28 -1.14
N ALA A 107 21.48 5.03 -1.40
CA ALA A 107 20.77 4.14 -2.30
C ALA A 107 19.46 3.59 -1.68
N THR A 108 19.48 3.23 -0.40
CA THR A 108 18.35 2.52 0.23
C THR A 108 17.34 3.48 0.86
N ASP A 109 17.77 4.57 1.47
CA ASP A 109 16.87 5.48 2.19
C ASP A 109 16.15 6.43 1.22
N CYS A 110 16.78 6.85 0.13
CA CYS A 110 16.12 7.66 -0.90
C CYS A 110 15.04 6.88 -1.64
N ASP A 111 15.29 5.60 -1.96
CA ASP A 111 14.28 4.74 -2.59
C ASP A 111 13.12 4.42 -1.61
N LYS A 112 13.42 4.19 -0.33
CA LYS A 112 12.38 4.06 0.70
C LYS A 112 11.55 5.33 0.85
N PHE A 113 12.18 6.51 0.82
CA PHE A 113 11.47 7.79 0.90
C PHE A 113 10.58 8.01 -0.32
N ALA A 114 11.07 7.68 -1.52
CA ALA A 114 10.30 7.75 -2.75
C ALA A 114 9.07 6.84 -2.68
N ASN A 115 9.27 5.58 -2.29
CA ASN A 115 8.18 4.62 -2.11
C ASN A 115 7.19 5.04 -1.01
N PHE A 116 7.67 5.65 0.07
CA PHE A 116 6.82 6.20 1.11
C PHE A 116 5.99 7.40 0.61
N ALA A 117 6.62 8.36 -0.07
CA ALA A 117 5.93 9.51 -0.64
C ALA A 117 4.87 9.08 -1.66
N LEU A 118 5.20 8.10 -2.52
CA LEU A 118 4.27 7.47 -3.45
C LEU A 118 3.10 6.80 -2.73
N GLY A 119 3.38 5.93 -1.76
CA GLY A 119 2.38 5.18 -1.02
C GLY A 119 1.47 6.07 -0.17
N PHE A 120 2.04 7.12 0.43
CA PHE A 120 1.31 8.05 1.28
C PHE A 120 0.37 8.94 0.46
N THR A 121 0.87 9.55 -0.61
CA THR A 121 0.09 10.47 -1.45
C THR A 121 -0.96 9.75 -2.30
N SER A 122 -0.61 8.62 -2.93
CA SER A 122 -1.54 7.87 -3.79
C SER A 122 -2.43 6.89 -3.01
N GLY A 123 -1.97 6.38 -1.88
CA GLY A 123 -2.70 5.39 -1.09
C GLY A 123 -3.55 6.04 0.00
N VAL A 124 -2.92 6.77 0.92
CA VAL A 124 -3.55 7.22 2.17
C VAL A 124 -4.51 8.37 1.92
N ALA A 125 -4.10 9.43 1.22
CA ALA A 125 -4.96 10.59 0.96
C ALA A 125 -6.25 10.18 0.22
N LEU A 126 -6.13 9.28 -0.75
CA LEU A 126 -7.24 8.77 -1.54
C LEU A 126 -8.11 7.76 -0.79
N ALA A 127 -7.52 6.98 0.13
CA ALA A 127 -8.28 6.14 1.03
C ALA A 127 -9.13 6.98 1.99
N LEU A 128 -8.59 8.10 2.50
CA LEU A 128 -9.33 9.04 3.34
C LEU A 128 -10.50 9.68 2.61
N ILE A 129 -10.30 10.17 1.37
CA ILE A 129 -11.38 10.71 0.54
C ILE A 129 -12.46 9.64 0.32
N ARG A 130 -12.06 8.41 -0.03
CA ARG A 130 -13.01 7.29 -0.22
C ARG A 130 -13.75 6.94 1.06
N LEU A 131 -13.09 6.97 2.21
CA LEU A 131 -13.71 6.74 3.52
C LEU A 131 -14.79 7.80 3.79
N LEU A 132 -14.48 9.08 3.56
CA LEU A 132 -15.43 10.17 3.76
C LEU A 132 -16.65 10.04 2.85
N VAL A 133 -16.44 9.77 1.55
CA VAL A 133 -17.55 9.62 0.59
C VAL A 133 -18.40 8.40 0.93
N ARG A 134 -17.79 7.25 1.23
CA ARG A 134 -18.53 6.04 1.65
C ARG A 134 -19.28 6.24 2.96
N GLY A 135 -18.65 6.92 3.92
CA GLY A 135 -19.28 7.27 5.19
C GLY A 135 -20.49 8.18 4.98
N TYR A 136 -20.36 9.20 4.12
CA TYR A 136 -21.47 10.09 3.76
C TYR A 136 -22.63 9.36 3.07
N VAL A 137 -22.31 8.48 2.11
CA VAL A 137 -23.31 7.65 1.42
C VAL A 137 -24.03 6.73 2.42
N LEU A 138 -23.29 6.05 3.30
CA LEU A 138 -23.85 5.15 4.30
C LEU A 138 -24.72 5.90 5.32
N PHE A 139 -24.28 7.09 5.75
CA PHE A 139 -25.07 7.98 6.61
C PHE A 139 -26.39 8.39 5.95
N SER A 140 -26.36 8.67 4.64
CA SER A 140 -27.56 9.07 3.88
C SER A 140 -28.53 7.90 3.64
N LEU A 141 -28.03 6.67 3.57
CA LEU A 141 -28.84 5.45 3.41
C LEU A 141 -29.45 4.99 4.74
N SER A 142 -28.63 4.87 5.78
CA SER A 142 -29.04 4.35 7.08
C SER A 142 -28.09 4.78 8.21
N PRO A 143 -28.46 5.79 9.02
CA PRO A 143 -27.61 6.27 10.10
C PRO A 143 -27.36 5.22 11.20
N HIS A 144 -28.28 4.26 11.38
CA HIS A 144 -28.17 3.18 12.36
C HIS A 144 -27.04 2.19 12.02
N LEU A 145 -26.93 1.78 10.75
CA LEU A 145 -25.86 0.89 10.28
C LEU A 145 -24.48 1.58 10.39
N LEU A 146 -24.41 2.88 10.11
CA LEU A 146 -23.18 3.66 10.30
C LEU A 146 -22.74 3.68 11.76
N ALA A 147 -23.67 3.87 12.71
CA ALA A 147 -23.34 3.87 14.14
C ALA A 147 -22.77 2.51 14.61
N MET A 148 -23.36 1.39 14.15
CA MET A 148 -22.82 0.06 14.42
C MET A 148 -21.43 -0.14 13.83
N LEU A 149 -21.20 0.34 12.60
CA LEU A 149 -19.90 0.23 11.94
C LEU A 149 -18.83 1.06 12.67
N MET A 150 -19.19 2.26 13.13
CA MET A 150 -18.33 3.13 13.93
C MET A 150 -18.00 2.51 15.30
N ALA A 151 -18.91 1.73 15.89
CA ALA A 151 -18.63 0.99 17.12
C ALA A 151 -17.60 -0.15 16.94
N ALA A 152 -17.44 -0.68 15.72
CA ALA A 152 -16.42 -1.68 15.40
C ALA A 152 -15.03 -1.06 15.14
N VAL A 153 -14.95 0.23 14.77
CA VAL A 153 -13.68 0.92 14.44
C VAL A 153 -12.63 0.86 15.56
N PRO A 154 -12.96 1.07 16.86
CA PRO A 154 -11.99 0.97 17.95
C PRO A 154 -11.33 -0.41 18.04
N ALA A 155 -12.10 -1.48 17.80
CA ALA A 155 -11.57 -2.84 17.80
C ALA A 155 -10.56 -3.04 16.66
N TYR A 156 -10.86 -2.54 15.46
CA TYR A 156 -9.92 -2.53 14.33
C TYR A 156 -8.66 -1.72 14.63
N LEU A 157 -8.78 -0.54 15.25
CA LEU A 157 -7.64 0.30 15.58
C LEU A 157 -6.69 -0.36 16.59
N LEU A 158 -7.24 -1.09 17.56
CA LEU A 158 -6.45 -1.77 18.59
C LEU A 158 -5.62 -2.91 17.98
N VAL A 159 -6.25 -3.70 17.11
CA VAL A 159 -5.58 -4.75 16.33
C VAL A 159 -4.52 -4.13 15.40
N TYR A 160 -4.88 -3.08 14.66
CA TYR A 160 -3.97 -2.38 13.75
C TYR A 160 -2.72 -1.81 14.45
N ARG A 161 -2.89 -1.13 15.60
CA ARG A 161 -1.76 -0.59 16.37
C ARG A 161 -0.76 -1.66 16.80
N ARG A 162 -1.26 -2.82 17.22
CA ARG A 162 -0.42 -3.95 17.59
C ARG A 162 0.39 -4.48 16.40
N HIS A 163 -0.19 -4.43 15.20
CA HIS A 163 0.49 -4.83 13.97
C HIS A 163 1.55 -3.83 13.49
N VAL A 164 1.27 -2.53 13.57
CA VAL A 164 2.21 -1.48 13.14
C VAL A 164 3.49 -1.51 13.96
N ASN A 165 3.38 -1.64 15.29
CA ASN A 165 4.56 -1.67 16.16
C ASN A 165 5.43 -2.92 15.87
N ALA A 166 4.81 -4.07 15.65
CA ALA A 166 5.53 -5.29 15.30
C ALA A 166 6.24 -5.19 13.94
N LEU A 167 5.68 -4.44 12.97
CA LEU A 167 6.28 -4.22 11.67
C LEU A 167 7.42 -3.18 11.71
N ALA A 168 7.27 -2.13 12.52
CA ALA A 168 8.29 -1.10 12.71
C ALA A 168 9.59 -1.69 13.26
N ASP A 169 9.50 -2.53 14.30
CA ASP A 169 10.66 -3.21 14.89
C ASP A 169 11.35 -4.13 13.88
N THR A 170 10.58 -4.82 13.03
CA THR A 170 11.16 -5.68 11.98
C THR A 170 11.83 -4.91 10.84
N ALA A 171 11.33 -3.72 10.50
CA ALA A 171 11.89 -2.88 9.44
C ALA A 171 13.25 -2.28 9.84
N GLU A 172 13.40 -1.89 11.11
CA GLU A 172 14.68 -1.41 11.63
C GLU A 172 15.73 -2.53 11.65
N MET A 173 15.33 -3.73 12.10
CA MET A 173 16.20 -4.91 12.05
C MET A 173 16.55 -5.33 10.62
N GLU A 174 15.62 -5.22 9.66
CA GLU A 174 15.88 -5.51 8.25
C GLU A 174 16.94 -4.57 7.66
N GLY A 175 16.89 -3.28 7.99
CA GLY A 175 17.90 -2.31 7.57
C GLY A 175 19.30 -2.66 8.07
N ARG A 176 19.44 -3.11 9.33
CA ARG A 176 20.74 -3.52 9.90
C ARG A 176 21.29 -4.78 9.24
N VAL A 177 20.44 -5.79 8.99
CA VAL A 177 20.84 -7.04 8.34
C VAL A 177 21.27 -6.79 6.88
N TRP A 178 20.52 -5.96 6.15
CA TRP A 178 20.86 -5.60 4.77
C TRP A 178 22.13 -4.75 4.68
N GLY A 179 22.32 -3.78 5.58
CA GLY A 179 23.56 -3.00 5.67
C GLY A 179 24.78 -3.88 5.94
N GLY A 180 24.67 -4.86 6.85
CA GLY A 180 25.72 -5.85 7.08
C GLY A 180 26.05 -6.69 5.86
N PHE A 181 25.03 -7.09 5.07
CA PHE A 181 25.23 -7.82 3.82
C PHE A 181 25.94 -6.97 2.75
N VAL A 182 25.53 -5.71 2.55
CA VAL A 182 26.17 -4.81 1.58
C VAL A 182 27.62 -4.53 1.93
N ASN A 183 27.94 -4.27 3.20
CA ASN A 183 29.33 -4.12 3.64
C ASN A 183 30.16 -5.38 3.38
N SER A 184 29.56 -6.57 3.60
CA SER A 184 30.21 -7.84 3.28
C SER A 184 30.55 -7.95 1.79
N LEU A 185 29.60 -7.58 0.92
CA LEU A 185 29.81 -7.59 -0.54
C LEU A 185 30.89 -6.60 -0.96
N MET A 186 30.92 -5.40 -0.38
CA MET A 186 31.95 -4.40 -0.64
C MET A 186 33.33 -4.93 -0.21
N GLU A 187 33.43 -5.60 0.93
CA GLU A 187 34.68 -6.24 1.39
C GLU A 187 35.15 -7.34 0.43
N PHE A 188 34.24 -8.19 -0.06
CA PHE A 188 34.58 -9.24 -1.04
C PHE A 188 34.98 -8.67 -2.40
N LEU A 189 34.27 -7.65 -2.87
CA LEU A 189 34.54 -7.01 -4.17
C LEU A 189 35.82 -6.16 -4.12
N GLY A 190 36.04 -5.42 -3.03
CA GLY A 190 37.27 -4.66 -2.80
C GLY A 190 38.52 -5.54 -2.74
N ASN A 191 38.38 -6.77 -2.24
CA ASN A 191 39.48 -7.74 -2.13
C ASN A 191 39.51 -8.78 -3.26
N ILE A 192 38.78 -8.58 -4.36
CA ILE A 192 38.60 -9.62 -5.38
C ILE A 192 39.90 -10.01 -6.10
N LEU A 193 40.82 -9.05 -6.29
CA LEU A 193 42.15 -9.32 -6.84
C LEU A 193 42.95 -10.25 -5.94
N LEU A 194 42.92 -9.99 -4.63
CA LEU A 194 43.67 -10.74 -3.62
C LEU A 194 43.10 -12.15 -3.42
N ILE A 195 41.77 -12.29 -3.55
CA ILE A 195 41.08 -13.60 -3.56
C ILE A 195 41.47 -14.41 -4.80
N LYS A 196 41.60 -13.75 -5.95
CA LYS A 196 41.98 -14.38 -7.22
C LYS A 196 43.46 -14.79 -7.23
N GLU A 197 44.35 -13.94 -6.71
CA GLU A 197 45.78 -14.25 -6.54
C GLU A 197 46.02 -15.44 -5.62
N ARG A 198 45.24 -15.55 -4.53
CA ARG A 198 45.36 -16.65 -3.57
C ARG A 198 44.63 -17.93 -3.97
N GLY A 199 43.96 -17.96 -5.13
CA GLY A 199 43.12 -19.09 -5.56
C GLY A 199 41.97 -19.42 -4.58
N ALA A 200 41.59 -18.48 -3.71
CA ALA A 200 40.67 -18.70 -2.60
C ALA A 200 39.18 -18.51 -2.96
N LEU A 201 38.86 -18.60 -4.25
CA LEU A 201 37.53 -18.30 -4.79
C LEU A 201 36.43 -19.16 -4.14
N ASP A 202 36.69 -20.46 -3.99
CA ASP A 202 35.72 -21.40 -3.39
C ASP A 202 35.49 -21.17 -1.90
N SER A 203 36.50 -20.66 -1.19
CA SER A 203 36.38 -20.28 0.22
C SER A 203 35.53 -19.01 0.36
N SER A 204 35.83 -18.00 -0.46
CA SER A 204 35.07 -16.74 -0.52
C SER A 204 33.61 -16.97 -0.91
N LYS A 205 33.34 -17.85 -1.89
CA LYS A 205 31.98 -18.21 -2.31
C LYS A 205 31.20 -18.91 -1.20
N ARG A 206 31.84 -19.82 -0.45
CA ARG A 206 31.22 -20.49 0.70
C ARG A 206 30.89 -19.50 1.81
N MET A 207 31.78 -18.55 2.08
CA MET A 207 31.58 -17.52 3.10
C MET A 207 30.47 -16.52 2.71
N LEU A 208 30.38 -16.15 1.43
CA LEU A 208 29.26 -15.36 0.92
C LEU A 208 27.93 -16.12 0.99
N ALA A 209 27.94 -17.41 0.63
CA ALA A 209 26.74 -18.26 0.68
C ALA A 209 26.18 -18.42 2.10
N SER A 210 27.04 -18.47 3.13
CA SER A 210 26.56 -18.52 4.52
C SER A 210 25.90 -17.20 4.95
N ARG A 211 26.47 -16.05 4.55
CA ARG A 211 25.88 -14.72 4.80
C ARG A 211 24.53 -14.56 4.08
N LEU A 212 24.42 -14.99 2.82
CA LEU A 212 23.14 -15.02 2.09
C LEU A 212 22.09 -15.90 2.77
N ARG A 213 22.46 -17.08 3.30
CA ARG A 213 21.52 -17.94 4.03
C ARG A 213 20.94 -17.23 5.25
N SER A 214 21.78 -16.56 6.05
CA SER A 214 21.32 -15.82 7.23
C SER A 214 20.33 -14.71 6.88
N GLN A 215 20.56 -13.99 5.77
CA GLN A 215 19.64 -12.97 5.26
C GLN A 215 18.31 -13.58 4.79
N LEU A 216 18.37 -14.70 4.07
CA LEU A 216 17.21 -15.39 3.52
C LEU A 216 16.33 -15.98 4.63
N GLU A 217 16.94 -16.53 5.69
CA GLU A 217 16.23 -16.98 6.89
C GLU A 217 15.50 -15.84 7.59
N TYR A 218 16.15 -14.67 7.69
CA TYR A 218 15.54 -13.48 8.27
C TYR A 218 14.33 -13.00 7.45
N GLN A 219 14.45 -12.91 6.11
CA GLN A 219 13.31 -12.55 5.25
C GLN A 219 12.17 -13.57 5.33
N ARG A 220 12.46 -14.88 5.41
CA ARG A 220 11.42 -15.89 5.64
C ARG A 220 10.69 -15.71 6.97
N ARG A 221 11.37 -15.21 8.00
CA ARG A 221 10.75 -14.91 9.30
C ARG A 221 9.80 -13.73 9.19
N ILE A 222 10.20 -12.66 8.50
CA ILE A 222 9.34 -11.50 8.21
C ILE A 222 8.11 -11.94 7.41
N LEU A 223 8.29 -12.69 6.32
CA LEU A 223 7.18 -13.16 5.49
C LEU A 223 6.18 -14.04 6.26
N ARG A 224 6.63 -14.84 7.23
CA ARG A 224 5.73 -15.59 8.12
C ARG A 224 4.90 -14.68 9.02
N ILE A 225 5.50 -13.63 9.57
CA ILE A 225 4.79 -12.64 10.40
C ILE A 225 3.77 -11.88 9.56
N VAL A 226 4.17 -11.41 8.37
CA VAL A 226 3.30 -10.73 7.41
C VAL A 226 2.16 -11.64 6.96
N GLY A 227 2.45 -12.90 6.60
CA GLY A 227 1.44 -13.87 6.17
C GLY A 227 0.41 -14.17 7.26
N LYS A 228 0.85 -14.39 8.50
CA LYS A 228 -0.06 -14.61 9.64
C LYS A 228 -0.93 -13.39 9.91
N ASN A 229 -0.36 -12.19 9.84
CA ASN A 229 -1.11 -10.94 10.03
C ASN A 229 -2.07 -10.66 8.87
N GLY A 230 -1.70 -11.01 7.64
CA GLY A 230 -2.56 -10.93 6.47
C GLY A 230 -3.81 -11.80 6.61
N LEU A 231 -3.66 -12.99 7.17
CA LEU A 231 -4.76 -13.94 7.41
C LEU A 231 -5.72 -13.43 8.49
N ILE A 232 -5.20 -12.80 9.55
CA ILE A 232 -6.03 -12.15 10.59
C ILE A 232 -6.83 -10.99 9.98
N ASN A 233 -6.19 -10.16 9.16
CA ASN A 233 -6.86 -9.04 8.50
C ASN A 233 -7.92 -9.50 7.49
N SER A 234 -7.68 -10.56 6.72
CA SER A 234 -8.67 -11.10 5.79
C SER A 234 -9.88 -11.65 6.54
N MET A 235 -9.66 -12.42 7.61
CA MET A 235 -10.74 -12.93 8.46
C MET A 235 -11.57 -11.81 9.07
N MET A 236 -10.94 -10.76 9.60
CA MET A 236 -11.69 -9.61 10.12
C MET A 236 -12.46 -8.91 9.00
N SER A 237 -11.85 -8.67 7.84
CA SER A 237 -12.51 -8.00 6.71
C SER A 237 -13.74 -8.75 6.21
N ASP A 238 -13.70 -10.08 6.15
CA ASP A 238 -14.79 -10.91 5.64
C ASP A 238 -15.91 -11.11 6.66
N LEU A 239 -15.59 -11.13 7.96
CA LEU A 239 -16.59 -11.31 9.03
C LEU A 239 -17.42 -10.05 9.31
N THR A 240 -16.85 -8.86 9.16
CA THR A 240 -17.59 -7.59 9.34
C THR A 240 -18.88 -7.48 8.53
N PRO A 241 -18.86 -7.67 7.19
CA PRO A 241 -20.07 -7.55 6.39
C PRO A 241 -21.11 -8.62 6.73
N ILE A 242 -20.69 -9.83 7.11
CA ILE A 242 -21.61 -10.91 7.53
C ILE A 242 -22.31 -10.54 8.85
N GLY A 243 -21.56 -10.02 9.83
CA GLY A 243 -22.13 -9.56 11.09
C GLY A 243 -23.08 -8.36 10.91
N LEU A 244 -22.76 -7.44 10.01
CA LEU A 244 -23.62 -6.30 9.65
C LEU A 244 -24.90 -6.75 8.95
N LEU A 245 -24.83 -7.75 8.06
CA LEU A 245 -26.01 -8.32 7.40
C LEU A 245 -26.93 -9.04 8.39
N ALA A 246 -26.38 -9.77 9.36
CA ALA A 246 -27.15 -10.47 10.39
C ALA A 246 -27.81 -9.55 11.43
N LEU A 247 -27.26 -8.35 11.63
CA LEU A 247 -27.82 -7.33 12.53
C LEU A 247 -28.75 -6.34 11.83
N GLY A 248 -28.65 -6.24 10.50
CA GLY A 248 -29.46 -5.34 9.67
C GLY A 248 -30.70 -6.01 9.05
N SER A 249 -30.80 -7.34 9.09
CA SER A 249 -31.99 -8.14 8.76
C SER A 249 -32.98 -8.19 9.91
#